data_AF-A0A7K8PEI8-F1
#
_entry.id   AF-A0A7K8PEI8-F1
#
_cell.length_a   1.000
_cell.length_b   1.000
_cell.length_c   1.000
_cell.angle_alpha   90.00
_cell.angle_beta   90.00
_cell.angle_gamma   90.00
#
_symmetry.space_group_name_H-M   'P 1'
#
loop_
_entity.id
_entity.type
_entity.pdbx_description
1 polymer ?
#
loop_
_entity_poly.entity_id
_entity_poly.type
_entity_poly.pdbx_seq_one_letter_code
_entity_poly.pdbx_strand_id
1 'polypeptide(L)'
;PPGTWLLYLPCAWSIGLAAQPGCLPDWHVLSLFGVGAVLMRGAGCTINDMWDRDYDRKVARTASRPLAAGDISTFQSFIFLGGQLSLALCVLLCLNYYSIVLGAASLSLVITYPLMKRITYWPQLVLGFTFNWGALLGWSAVKGSCEWSVCLPLYLAGVMWTLVYDTIYAHQDKRDDIIIGVKSTALQFKEDTKQWLSGFSLAMLLSLCMAGMNCNQTFPYYSAVAAIGAHLAHQIYTLDIDKPEDCWKKFASNRTVGVLLFIGIVLGNL
;
A
#
# COMPACT_ATOMS: atom_id res chain seq x y z
N PRO A 1 -0.26 13.07 -1.43
CA PRO A 1 0.42 12.21 -2.45
C PRO A 1 -0.28 10.84 -2.56
N PRO A 2 -0.35 10.20 -3.74
CA PRO A 2 -1.05 8.92 -3.94
C PRO A 2 -0.58 7.81 -2.97
N GLY A 3 0.73 7.71 -2.73
CA GLY A 3 1.30 6.67 -1.86
C GLY A 3 0.83 6.71 -0.40
N THR A 4 0.50 7.89 0.14
CA THR A 4 -0.07 8.01 1.51
C THR A 4 -1.46 7.39 1.57
N TRP A 5 -2.28 7.62 0.54
CA TRP A 5 -3.60 7.01 0.45
C TRP A 5 -3.52 5.50 0.33
N LEU A 6 -2.59 4.99 -0.49
CA LEU A 6 -2.40 3.54 -0.66
C LEU A 6 -1.93 2.84 0.61
N LEU A 7 -1.20 3.55 1.50
CA LEU A 7 -0.85 3.05 2.82
C LEU A 7 -2.01 3.15 3.83
N TYR A 8 -2.80 4.22 3.76
CA TYR A 8 -3.89 4.50 4.69
C TYR A 8 -5.15 3.66 4.44
N LEU A 9 -5.53 3.47 3.18
CA LEU A 9 -6.83 2.85 2.83
C LEU A 9 -6.97 1.40 3.35
N PRO A 10 -5.95 0.53 3.32
CA PRO A 10 -6.02 -0.77 3.98
C PRO A 10 -6.32 -0.69 5.48
N CYS A 11 -5.79 0.33 6.17
CA CYS A 11 -6.13 0.61 7.57
C CYS A 11 -7.60 0.98 7.71
N ALA A 12 -8.08 1.91 6.89
CA ALA A 12 -9.45 2.40 6.92
C ALA A 12 -10.47 1.28 6.62
N TRP A 13 -10.18 0.40 5.65
CA TRP A 13 -11.02 -0.77 5.37
C TRP A 13 -11.16 -1.67 6.59
N SER A 14 -10.05 -1.96 7.25
CA SER A 14 -10.00 -2.85 8.40
C SER A 14 -10.70 -2.25 9.62
N ILE A 15 -10.46 -0.96 9.90
CA ILE A 15 -11.18 -0.21 10.95
C ILE A 15 -12.69 -0.19 10.66
N GLY A 16 -13.06 0.01 9.38
CA GLY A 16 -14.46 -0.03 8.94
C GLY A 16 -15.10 -1.40 9.16
N LEU A 17 -14.49 -2.47 8.68
CA LEU A 17 -15.02 -3.83 8.85
C LEU A 17 -15.09 -4.26 10.32
N ALA A 18 -14.21 -3.72 11.18
CA ALA A 18 -14.24 -3.96 12.61
C ALA A 18 -15.28 -3.10 13.37
N ALA A 19 -15.89 -2.09 12.74
CA ALA A 19 -16.91 -1.27 13.39
C ALA A 19 -18.10 -2.13 13.84
N GLN A 20 -18.83 -1.66 14.85
CA GLN A 20 -20.06 -2.35 15.27
C GLN A 20 -21.13 -2.23 14.17
N PRO A 21 -21.97 -3.27 13.96
CA PRO A 21 -23.10 -3.17 13.03
C PRO A 21 -24.00 -1.98 13.38
N GLY A 22 -24.41 -1.21 12.37
CA GLY A 22 -25.19 0.02 12.51
C GLY A 22 -24.39 1.25 12.94
N CYS A 23 -23.06 1.16 13.06
CA CYS A 23 -22.21 2.26 13.46
C CYS A 23 -21.20 2.67 12.38
N LEU A 24 -20.91 3.96 12.34
CA LEU A 24 -19.77 4.48 11.59
C LEU A 24 -18.45 4.01 12.21
N PRO A 25 -17.37 3.89 11.42
CA PRO A 25 -16.05 3.60 11.97
C PRO A 25 -15.57 4.73 12.89
N ASP A 26 -14.80 4.38 13.92
CA ASP A 26 -14.30 5.34 14.91
C ASP A 26 -13.40 6.39 14.24
N TRP A 27 -13.85 7.66 14.27
CA TRP A 27 -13.14 8.79 13.68
C TRP A 27 -11.80 9.09 14.33
N HIS A 28 -11.66 8.85 15.63
CA HIS A 28 -10.40 9.04 16.35
C HIS A 28 -9.38 7.99 15.89
N VAL A 29 -9.77 6.71 15.79
CA VAL A 29 -8.89 5.66 15.27
C VAL A 29 -8.54 5.91 13.80
N LEU A 30 -9.50 6.28 12.95
CA LEU A 30 -9.23 6.68 11.56
C LEU A 30 -8.23 7.84 11.47
N SER A 31 -8.32 8.82 12.37
CA SER A 31 -7.43 9.98 12.40
C SER A 31 -6.02 9.61 12.84
N LEU A 32 -5.87 8.76 13.87
CA LEU A 32 -4.58 8.23 14.30
C LEU A 32 -3.86 7.51 13.16
N PHE A 33 -4.56 6.61 12.46
CA PHE A 33 -3.99 5.91 11.31
C PHE A 33 -3.72 6.82 10.13
N GLY A 34 -4.52 7.89 9.95
CA GLY A 34 -4.26 8.91 8.93
C GLY A 34 -2.95 9.65 9.17
N VAL A 35 -2.74 10.14 10.40
CA VAL A 35 -1.48 10.77 10.83
C VAL A 35 -0.32 9.79 10.73
N GLY A 36 -0.51 8.57 11.24
CA GLY A 36 0.49 7.49 11.14
C GLY A 36 0.89 7.18 9.70
N ALA A 37 -0.07 7.11 8.77
CA ALA A 37 0.21 6.87 7.36
C ALA A 37 0.99 8.03 6.71
N VAL A 38 0.70 9.29 7.05
CA VAL A 38 1.49 10.44 6.58
C VAL A 38 2.94 10.34 7.08
N LEU A 39 3.12 10.08 8.37
CA LEU A 39 4.44 10.00 9.00
C LEU A 39 5.25 8.81 8.48
N MET A 40 4.66 7.62 8.44
CA MET A 40 5.35 6.39 7.99
C MET A 40 5.60 6.39 6.49
N ARG A 41 4.70 6.94 5.67
CA ARG A 41 4.98 7.11 4.24
C ARG A 41 6.13 8.09 4.04
N GLY A 42 6.14 9.19 4.79
CA GLY A 42 7.23 10.15 4.80
C GLY A 42 8.55 9.50 5.19
N ALA A 43 8.59 8.76 6.29
CA ALA A 43 9.79 8.05 6.76
C ALA A 43 10.31 7.04 5.72
N GLY A 44 9.42 6.26 5.10
CA GLY A 44 9.79 5.34 4.03
C GLY A 44 10.37 6.04 2.80
N CYS A 45 9.82 7.20 2.41
CA CYS A 45 10.39 8.03 1.35
C CYS A 45 11.78 8.58 1.74
N THR A 46 11.94 9.08 2.97
CA THR A 46 13.24 9.55 3.48
C THR A 46 14.30 8.44 3.45
N ILE A 47 13.96 7.22 3.91
CA ILE A 47 14.88 6.06 3.88
C ILE A 47 15.25 5.72 2.44
N ASN A 48 14.27 5.66 1.53
CA ASN A 48 14.52 5.36 0.12
C ASN A 48 15.46 6.40 -0.50
N ASP A 49 15.17 7.70 -0.33
CA ASP A 49 16.02 8.76 -0.89
C ASP A 49 17.45 8.73 -0.30
N MET A 50 17.59 8.35 0.98
CA MET A 50 18.91 8.18 1.60
C MET A 50 19.70 7.00 1.01
N TRP A 51 19.04 5.87 0.75
CA TRP A 51 19.69 4.65 0.23
C TRP A 51 19.90 4.66 -1.28
N ASP A 52 19.07 5.41 -2.00
CA ASP A 52 19.09 5.50 -3.46
C ASP A 52 19.81 6.74 -3.97
N ARG A 53 20.29 7.63 -3.10
CA ARG A 53 20.96 8.90 -3.44
C ARG A 53 21.93 8.81 -4.62
N ASP A 54 22.83 7.82 -4.62
CA ASP A 54 23.88 7.70 -5.64
C ASP A 54 23.35 7.13 -6.97
N TYR A 55 22.22 6.42 -6.94
CA TYR A 55 21.49 5.99 -8.13
C TYR A 55 20.62 7.12 -8.67
N ASP A 56 19.89 7.81 -7.79
CA ASP A 56 19.01 8.91 -8.15
C ASP A 56 19.77 10.05 -8.84
N ARG A 57 21.02 10.31 -8.45
CA ARG A 57 21.91 11.27 -9.14
C ARG A 57 22.16 10.92 -10.61
N LYS A 58 22.05 9.65 -11.00
CA LYS A 58 22.33 9.16 -12.36
C LYS A 58 21.08 9.09 -13.24
N VAL A 59 19.89 9.29 -12.68
CA VAL A 59 18.60 9.15 -13.39
C VAL A 59 17.99 10.54 -13.58
N ALA A 60 17.76 10.95 -14.83
CA ALA A 60 17.32 12.31 -15.17
C ALA A 60 16.06 12.75 -14.40
N ARG A 61 15.12 11.83 -14.16
CA ARG A 61 13.86 12.09 -13.44
C ARG A 61 14.07 12.31 -11.94
N THR A 62 15.04 11.68 -11.31
CA THR A 62 15.24 11.70 -9.85
C THR A 62 16.50 12.45 -9.41
N ALA A 63 17.32 12.92 -10.36
CA ALA A 63 18.51 13.71 -10.10
C ALA A 63 18.22 15.03 -9.36
N SER A 64 17.02 15.60 -9.52
CA SER A 64 16.59 16.82 -8.83
C SER A 64 16.01 16.57 -7.44
N ARG A 65 16.01 15.34 -6.92
CA ARG A 65 15.58 15.08 -5.54
C ARG A 65 16.54 15.75 -4.56
N PRO A 66 16.05 16.31 -3.43
CA PRO A 66 16.89 17.13 -2.53
C PRO A 66 18.17 16.45 -2.04
N LEU A 67 18.09 15.15 -1.70
CA LEU A 67 19.24 14.36 -1.28
C LEU A 67 20.21 14.04 -2.42
N ALA A 68 19.70 13.79 -3.63
CA ALA A 68 20.51 13.48 -4.82
C ALA A 68 21.24 14.72 -5.34
N ALA A 69 20.54 15.86 -5.35
CA ALA A 69 21.02 17.19 -5.73
C ALA A 69 22.02 17.79 -4.71
N GLY A 70 21.98 17.32 -3.46
CA GLY A 70 22.85 17.82 -2.39
C GLY A 70 22.30 19.02 -1.63
N ASP A 71 21.03 19.39 -1.87
CA ASP A 71 20.33 20.48 -1.18
C ASP A 71 20.15 20.20 0.33
N ILE A 72 20.10 18.92 0.69
CA ILE A 72 19.97 18.45 2.08
C ILE A 72 21.10 17.45 2.38
N SER A 73 21.74 17.61 3.53
CA SER A 73 22.78 16.69 4.01
C SER A 73 22.19 15.36 4.50
N THR A 74 23.02 14.31 4.49
CA THR A 74 22.66 13.01 5.08
C THR A 74 22.24 13.15 6.54
N PHE A 75 22.92 14.02 7.30
CA PHE A 75 22.64 14.23 8.72
C PHE A 75 21.29 14.91 8.96
N GLN A 76 20.94 15.94 8.18
CA GLN A 76 19.61 16.56 8.22
C GLN A 76 18.50 15.54 7.90
N SER A 77 18.76 14.64 6.95
CA SER A 77 17.81 13.59 6.58
C SER A 77 17.63 12.56 7.72
N PHE A 78 18.70 12.23 8.44
CA PHE A 78 18.61 11.40 9.66
C PHE A 78 17.79 12.07 10.77
N ILE A 79 17.98 13.38 11.01
CA ILE A 79 17.18 14.12 11.99
C ILE A 79 15.70 14.12 11.59
N PHE A 80 15.41 14.40 10.32
CA PHE A 80 14.04 14.40 9.80
C PHE A 80 13.38 13.02 9.94
N LEU A 81 14.09 11.96 9.56
CA LEU A 81 13.65 10.58 9.75
C LEU A 81 13.38 10.27 11.22
N GLY A 82 14.29 10.65 12.11
CA GLY A 82 14.13 10.50 13.56
C GLY A 82 12.86 11.15 14.06
N GLY A 83 12.58 12.40 13.65
CA GLY A 83 11.34 13.10 13.99
C GLY A 83 10.08 12.39 13.48
N GLN A 84 10.09 11.92 12.22
CA GLN A 84 8.97 11.17 11.65
C GLN A 84 8.70 9.88 12.43
N LEU A 85 9.75 9.11 12.74
CA LEU A 85 9.64 7.85 13.47
C LEU A 85 9.23 8.06 14.94
N SER A 86 9.74 9.09 15.61
CA SER A 86 9.33 9.43 16.98
C SER A 86 7.85 9.80 17.05
N LEU A 87 7.37 10.63 16.12
CA LEU A 87 5.94 10.98 16.05
C LEU A 87 5.08 9.77 15.69
N ALA A 88 5.54 8.91 14.77
CA ALA A 88 4.82 7.68 14.42
C ALA A 88 4.76 6.70 15.61
N LEU A 89 5.83 6.64 16.41
CA LEU A 89 5.85 5.88 17.65
C LEU A 89 4.84 6.43 18.67
N CYS A 90 4.73 7.75 18.82
CA CYS A 90 3.69 8.34 19.68
C CYS A 90 2.28 7.91 19.25
N VAL A 91 1.99 7.92 17.94
CA VAL A 91 0.71 7.43 17.40
C VAL A 91 0.50 5.95 17.73
N LEU A 92 1.53 5.11 17.54
CA LEU A 92 1.45 3.68 17.84
C LEU A 92 1.16 3.43 19.33
N LEU A 93 1.81 4.19 20.22
CA LEU A 93 1.63 4.08 21.67
C LEU A 93 0.25 4.55 22.16
N CYS A 94 -0.53 5.25 21.32
CA CYS A 94 -1.93 5.57 21.59
C CYS A 94 -2.88 4.38 21.33
N LEU A 95 -2.40 3.28 20.77
CA LEU A 95 -3.21 2.08 20.50
C LEU A 95 -3.16 1.08 21.67
N ASN A 96 -3.99 0.04 21.60
CA ASN A 96 -3.94 -1.05 22.57
C ASN A 96 -2.65 -1.89 22.46
N TYR A 97 -2.32 -2.61 23.53
CA TYR A 97 -1.07 -3.39 23.64
C TYR A 97 -0.88 -4.39 22.49
N TYR A 98 -1.93 -5.11 22.10
CA TYR A 98 -1.85 -6.05 20.97
C TYR A 98 -1.44 -5.33 19.68
N SER A 99 -2.03 -4.16 19.41
CA SER A 99 -1.73 -3.34 18.25
C SER A 99 -0.33 -2.74 18.31
N ILE A 100 0.16 -2.36 19.48
CA ILE A 100 1.55 -1.90 19.65
C ILE A 100 2.54 -2.99 19.23
N VAL A 101 2.36 -4.22 19.74
CA VAL A 101 3.22 -5.36 19.40
C VAL A 101 3.11 -5.72 17.92
N LEU A 102 1.89 -5.79 17.38
CA LEU A 102 1.65 -6.09 15.98
C LEU A 102 2.22 -5.01 15.04
N GLY A 103 2.10 -3.74 15.40
CA GLY A 103 2.69 -2.63 14.67
C GLY A 103 4.21 -2.67 14.71
N ALA A 104 4.82 -2.95 15.87
CA ALA A 104 6.26 -3.11 15.99
C ALA A 104 6.80 -4.28 15.14
N ALA A 105 6.06 -5.38 15.02
CA ALA A 105 6.44 -6.52 14.18
C ALA A 105 6.58 -6.17 12.69
N SER A 106 5.84 -5.15 12.21
CA SER A 106 5.92 -4.69 10.82
C SER A 106 7.27 -4.05 10.45
N LEU A 107 8.05 -3.60 11.44
CA LEU A 107 9.34 -2.96 11.21
C LEU A 107 10.33 -3.88 10.49
N SER A 108 10.24 -5.19 10.72
CA SER A 108 11.05 -6.17 9.99
C SER A 108 10.83 -6.09 8.48
N LEU A 109 9.59 -5.93 8.03
CA LEU A 109 9.23 -5.76 6.62
C LEU A 109 9.65 -4.38 6.09
N VAL A 110 9.45 -3.32 6.90
CA VAL A 110 9.83 -1.95 6.52
C VAL A 110 11.34 -1.85 6.27
N ILE A 111 12.16 -2.48 7.10
CA ILE A 111 13.63 -2.47 6.97
C ILE A 111 14.09 -3.32 5.79
N THR A 112 13.45 -4.46 5.55
CA THR A 112 13.89 -5.41 4.51
C THR A 112 13.44 -5.02 3.11
N TYR A 113 12.27 -4.39 2.96
CA TYR A 113 11.67 -4.03 1.67
C TYR A 113 12.63 -3.28 0.71
N PRO A 114 13.35 -2.21 1.11
CA PRO A 114 14.15 -1.44 0.16
C PRO A 114 15.34 -2.24 -0.43
N LEU A 115 15.74 -3.33 0.22
CA LEU A 115 16.78 -4.25 -0.27
C LEU A 115 16.25 -5.21 -1.34
N MET A 116 14.94 -5.48 -1.37
CA MET A 116 14.36 -6.54 -2.18
C MET A 116 14.54 -6.32 -3.68
N LYS A 117 14.54 -5.07 -4.13
CA LYS A 117 14.76 -4.71 -5.54
C LYS A 117 16.15 -5.10 -6.07
N ARG A 118 17.10 -5.41 -5.16
CA ARG A 118 18.46 -5.88 -5.49
C ARG A 118 18.53 -7.42 -5.51
N ILE A 119 17.67 -8.08 -4.73
CA ILE A 119 17.77 -9.52 -4.47
C ILE A 119 16.80 -10.30 -5.35
N THR A 120 15.57 -9.82 -5.54
CA THR A 120 14.48 -10.54 -6.20
C THR A 120 13.79 -9.69 -7.28
N TYR A 121 13.15 -10.35 -8.25
CA TYR A 121 12.23 -9.73 -9.20
C TYR A 121 10.82 -9.48 -8.64
N TRP A 122 10.60 -9.79 -7.36
CA TRP A 122 9.33 -9.60 -6.67
C TRP A 122 9.35 -8.53 -5.55
N PRO A 123 10.01 -7.36 -5.70
CA PRO A 123 9.98 -6.35 -4.65
C PRO A 123 8.57 -5.81 -4.40
N GLN A 124 7.70 -5.81 -5.41
CA GLN A 124 6.29 -5.43 -5.30
C GLN A 124 5.51 -6.34 -4.32
N LEU A 125 5.86 -7.63 -4.22
CA LEU A 125 5.23 -8.54 -3.26
C LEU A 125 5.58 -8.15 -1.83
N VAL A 126 6.86 -7.87 -1.58
CA VAL A 126 7.33 -7.45 -0.25
C VAL A 126 6.80 -6.06 0.10
N LEU A 127 6.70 -5.16 -0.89
CA LEU A 127 5.99 -3.89 -0.71
C LEU A 127 4.53 -4.13 -0.31
N GLY A 128 3.85 -5.06 -0.97
CA GLY A 128 2.48 -5.46 -0.65
C GLY A 128 2.35 -5.90 0.80
N PHE A 129 3.28 -6.71 1.31
CA PHE A 129 3.28 -7.08 2.72
C PHE A 129 3.43 -5.86 3.64
N THR A 130 4.34 -4.95 3.31
CA THR A 130 4.59 -3.74 4.12
C THR A 130 3.40 -2.76 4.10
N PHE A 131 2.85 -2.47 2.92
CA PHE A 131 1.81 -1.45 2.73
C PHE A 131 0.46 -1.88 3.28
N ASN A 132 0.17 -3.18 3.26
CA ASN A 132 -1.13 -3.67 3.67
C ASN A 132 -1.16 -4.12 5.13
N TRP A 133 -0.07 -3.96 5.90
CA TRP A 133 -0.05 -4.30 7.33
C TRP A 133 -1.16 -3.61 8.13
N GLY A 134 -1.59 -2.43 7.65
CA GLY A 134 -2.77 -1.72 8.14
C GLY A 134 -4.06 -2.54 8.15
N ALA A 135 -4.21 -3.51 7.25
CA ALA A 135 -5.35 -4.42 7.22
C ALA A 135 -5.43 -5.32 8.45
N LEU A 136 -4.29 -5.63 9.08
CA LEU A 136 -4.23 -6.37 10.34
C LEU A 136 -4.35 -5.42 11.54
N LEU A 137 -3.56 -4.35 11.50
CA LEU A 137 -3.45 -3.40 12.61
C LEU A 137 -4.73 -2.59 12.84
N GLY A 138 -5.49 -2.28 11.79
CA GLY A 138 -6.75 -1.53 11.89
C GLY A 138 -7.81 -2.27 12.69
N TRP A 139 -8.00 -3.57 12.41
CA TRP A 139 -8.94 -4.43 13.12
C TRP A 139 -8.52 -4.59 14.58
N SER A 140 -7.24 -4.87 14.82
CA SER A 140 -6.74 -5.03 16.19
C SER A 140 -6.83 -3.74 16.99
N ALA A 141 -6.69 -2.57 16.36
CA ALA A 141 -6.87 -1.28 17.03
C ALA A 141 -8.28 -1.10 17.59
N VAL A 142 -9.30 -1.59 16.87
CA VAL A 142 -10.71 -1.51 17.26
C VAL A 142 -11.12 -2.63 18.23
N LYS A 143 -10.68 -3.87 17.99
CA LYS A 143 -11.15 -5.07 18.73
C LYS A 143 -10.19 -5.56 19.82
N GLY A 144 -8.95 -5.08 19.86
CA GLY A 144 -7.91 -5.54 20.78
C GLY A 144 -7.27 -6.89 20.39
N SER A 145 -7.66 -7.49 19.27
CA SER A 145 -7.11 -8.74 18.71
C SER A 145 -7.45 -8.81 17.22
N CYS A 146 -6.78 -9.70 16.45
CA CYS A 146 -7.15 -9.97 15.05
C CYS A 146 -8.15 -11.12 14.95
N GLU A 147 -9.26 -10.89 14.24
CA GLU A 147 -10.12 -11.97 13.74
C GLU A 147 -9.52 -12.49 12.43
N TRP A 148 -8.65 -13.50 12.53
CA TRP A 148 -7.82 -13.94 11.40
C TRP A 148 -8.62 -14.43 10.19
N SER A 149 -9.84 -14.93 10.40
CA SER A 149 -10.75 -15.31 9.32
C SER A 149 -11.12 -14.13 8.41
N VAL A 150 -11.14 -12.89 8.93
CA VAL A 150 -11.42 -11.67 8.18
C VAL A 150 -10.14 -10.94 7.80
N CYS A 151 -9.21 -10.82 8.75
CA CYS A 151 -7.98 -10.05 8.58
C CYS A 151 -7.03 -10.65 7.53
N LEU A 152 -6.87 -11.98 7.47
CA LEU A 152 -5.96 -12.60 6.50
C LEU A 152 -6.44 -12.44 5.05
N PRO A 153 -7.71 -12.73 4.70
CA PRO A 153 -8.20 -12.46 3.34
C PRO A 153 -8.15 -10.97 2.99
N LEU A 154 -8.47 -10.06 3.92
CA LEU A 154 -8.36 -8.62 3.66
C LEU A 154 -6.91 -8.20 3.40
N TYR A 155 -5.97 -8.71 4.19
CA TYR A 155 -4.54 -8.46 4.00
C TYR A 155 -4.05 -9.00 2.66
N LEU A 156 -4.42 -10.24 2.31
CA LEU A 156 -4.10 -10.84 1.02
C LEU A 156 -4.67 -10.04 -0.15
N ALA A 157 -5.92 -9.57 -0.04
CA ALA A 157 -6.54 -8.71 -1.04
C ALA A 157 -5.73 -7.43 -1.25
N GLY A 158 -5.30 -6.79 -0.17
CA GLY A 158 -4.41 -5.64 -0.22
C GLY A 158 -3.07 -5.93 -0.88
N VAL A 159 -2.42 -7.05 -0.53
CA VAL A 159 -1.14 -7.47 -1.15
C VAL A 159 -1.30 -7.68 -2.65
N MET A 160 -2.35 -8.36 -3.07
CA MET A 160 -2.66 -8.58 -4.48
C MET A 160 -2.95 -7.26 -5.20
N TRP A 161 -3.66 -6.34 -4.55
CA TRP A 161 -3.90 -5.00 -5.06
C TRP A 161 -2.60 -4.20 -5.26
N THR A 162 -1.66 -4.30 -4.31
CA THR A 162 -0.31 -3.71 -4.45
C THR A 162 0.46 -4.31 -5.61
N LEU A 163 0.40 -5.62 -5.82
CA LEU A 163 0.96 -6.24 -7.01
C LEU A 163 0.33 -5.67 -8.29
N VAL A 164 -0.96 -5.37 -8.29
CA VAL A 164 -1.59 -4.74 -9.47
C VAL A 164 -1.03 -3.34 -9.72
N TYR A 165 -1.21 -2.41 -8.78
CA TYR A 165 -0.90 -1.02 -9.04
C TYR A 165 0.61 -0.75 -9.11
N ASP A 166 1.42 -1.46 -8.33
CA ASP A 166 2.86 -1.17 -8.23
C ASP A 166 3.66 -1.85 -9.34
N THR A 167 3.18 -2.97 -9.90
CA THR A 167 3.71 -3.51 -11.15
C THR A 167 3.43 -2.58 -12.33
N ILE A 168 2.23 -1.97 -12.38
CA ILE A 168 1.92 -0.93 -13.38
C ILE A 168 2.85 0.27 -13.19
N TYR A 169 3.05 0.71 -11.95
CA TYR A 169 3.97 1.81 -11.63
C TYR A 169 5.40 1.51 -12.08
N ALA A 170 5.90 0.30 -11.83
CA ALA A 170 7.26 -0.11 -12.19
C ALA A 170 7.55 -0.10 -13.70
N HIS A 171 6.53 -0.20 -14.56
CA HIS A 171 6.71 -0.03 -16.01
C HIS A 171 7.13 1.39 -16.41
N GLN A 172 6.90 2.40 -15.56
CA GLN A 172 7.38 3.77 -15.83
C GLN A 172 8.90 3.88 -15.85
N ASP A 173 9.56 3.12 -14.99
CA ASP A 173 11.01 3.19 -14.77
C ASP A 173 11.76 2.00 -15.40
N LYS A 174 11.05 1.12 -16.15
CA LYS A 174 11.58 -0.11 -16.76
C LYS A 174 12.90 0.08 -17.51
N ARG A 175 13.05 1.17 -18.28
CA ARG A 175 14.28 1.43 -19.07
C ARG A 175 15.45 1.78 -18.17
N ASP A 176 15.22 2.64 -17.18
CA ASP A 176 16.26 3.07 -16.24
C ASP A 176 16.66 1.91 -15.32
N ASP A 177 15.67 1.14 -14.83
CA ASP A 177 15.86 -0.05 -13.99
C ASP A 177 16.79 -1.08 -14.65
N ILE A 178 16.65 -1.32 -15.96
CA ILE A 178 17.53 -2.22 -16.72
C ILE A 178 18.97 -1.70 -16.71
N ILE A 179 19.17 -0.40 -16.92
CA ILE A 179 20.50 0.22 -16.98
C ILE A 179 21.21 0.13 -15.62
N ILE A 180 20.48 0.35 -14.53
CA ILE A 180 21.02 0.35 -13.16
C ILE A 180 21.00 -1.04 -12.50
N GLY A 181 20.48 -2.07 -13.18
CA GLY A 181 20.42 -3.44 -12.68
C GLY A 181 19.41 -3.67 -11.56
N VAL A 182 18.39 -2.82 -11.44
CA VAL A 182 17.29 -2.96 -10.48
C VAL A 182 16.27 -3.96 -11.02
N LYS A 183 15.78 -4.85 -10.16
CA LYS A 183 14.81 -5.90 -10.51
C LYS A 183 13.40 -5.47 -10.12
N SER A 184 12.41 -5.84 -10.93
CA SER A 184 11.00 -5.58 -10.66
C SER A 184 10.09 -6.60 -11.35
N THR A 185 8.85 -6.70 -10.89
CA THR A 185 7.84 -7.56 -11.51
C THR A 185 7.52 -7.13 -12.95
N ALA A 186 7.63 -5.83 -13.25
CA ALA A 186 7.51 -5.31 -14.61
C ALA A 186 8.57 -5.93 -15.55
N LEU A 187 9.82 -6.06 -15.09
CA LEU A 187 10.90 -6.71 -15.83
C LEU A 187 10.74 -8.23 -15.93
N GLN A 188 10.15 -8.85 -14.92
CA GLN A 188 9.88 -10.29 -14.90
C GLN A 188 8.76 -10.68 -15.86
N PHE A 189 7.65 -9.95 -15.85
CA PHE A 189 6.45 -10.31 -16.61
C PHE A 189 6.48 -9.81 -18.05
N LYS A 190 7.20 -8.72 -18.35
CA LYS A 190 7.35 -8.19 -19.71
C LYS A 190 5.97 -8.04 -20.39
N GLU A 191 5.77 -8.67 -21.55
CA GLU A 191 4.52 -8.63 -22.32
C GLU A 191 3.36 -9.37 -21.64
N ASP A 192 3.65 -10.34 -20.77
CA ASP A 192 2.63 -11.11 -20.04
C ASP A 192 2.06 -10.33 -18.84
N THR A 193 2.50 -9.08 -18.63
CA THR A 193 2.07 -8.24 -17.49
C THR A 193 0.55 -8.22 -17.34
N LYS A 194 -0.22 -7.99 -18.41
CA LYS A 194 -1.69 -7.93 -18.32
C LYS A 194 -2.32 -9.24 -17.80
N GLN A 195 -1.74 -10.39 -18.14
CA GLN A 195 -2.23 -11.69 -17.67
C GLN A 195 -1.99 -11.84 -16.16
N TRP A 196 -0.78 -11.51 -15.69
CA TRP A 196 -0.44 -11.51 -14.26
C TRP A 196 -1.31 -10.53 -13.47
N LEU A 197 -1.48 -9.30 -13.95
CA LEU A 197 -2.34 -8.30 -13.33
C LEU A 197 -3.80 -8.79 -13.23
N SER A 198 -4.29 -9.51 -14.23
CA SER A 198 -5.63 -10.10 -14.22
C SER A 198 -5.74 -11.20 -13.16
N GLY A 199 -4.72 -12.05 -13.02
CA GLY A 199 -4.64 -13.08 -11.98
C GLY A 199 -4.63 -12.48 -10.56
N PHE A 200 -3.82 -11.44 -10.33
CA PHE A 200 -3.79 -10.72 -9.05
C PHE A 200 -5.12 -10.02 -8.76
N SER A 201 -5.75 -9.42 -9.77
CA SER A 201 -7.08 -8.80 -9.62
C SER A 201 -8.13 -9.83 -9.23
N LEU A 202 -8.12 -11.02 -9.85
CA LEU A 202 -9.02 -12.11 -9.47
C LEU A 202 -8.78 -12.57 -8.03
N ALA A 203 -7.51 -12.79 -7.66
CA ALA A 203 -7.13 -13.20 -6.30
C ALA A 203 -7.54 -12.14 -5.25
N MET A 204 -7.38 -10.86 -5.58
CA MET A 204 -7.85 -9.74 -4.77
C MET A 204 -9.37 -9.81 -4.56
N LEU A 205 -10.16 -9.92 -5.63
CA LEU A 205 -11.62 -9.95 -5.55
C LEU A 205 -12.13 -11.16 -4.75
N LEU A 206 -11.55 -12.34 -4.96
CA LEU A 206 -11.91 -13.55 -4.20
C LEU A 206 -11.62 -13.38 -2.71
N SER A 207 -10.48 -12.76 -2.39
CA SER A 207 -10.07 -12.51 -1.01
C SER A 207 -10.94 -11.45 -0.32
N LEU A 208 -11.39 -10.42 -1.06
CA LEU A 208 -12.41 -9.46 -0.58
C LEU A 208 -13.75 -10.14 -0.33
N CYS A 209 -14.24 -10.96 -1.27
CA CYS A 209 -15.47 -11.72 -1.07
C CYS A 209 -15.38 -12.61 0.18
N MET A 210 -14.26 -13.31 0.37
CA MET A 210 -14.02 -14.14 1.56
C MET A 210 -14.00 -13.32 2.85
N ALA A 211 -13.31 -12.18 2.89
CA ALA A 211 -13.32 -11.27 4.04
C ALA A 211 -14.74 -10.81 4.38
N GLY A 212 -15.50 -10.35 3.37
CA GLY A 212 -16.88 -9.89 3.53
C GLY A 212 -17.82 -10.98 4.04
N MET A 213 -17.71 -12.20 3.51
CA MET A 213 -18.49 -13.35 3.97
C MET A 213 -18.20 -13.68 5.44
N ASN A 214 -16.92 -13.66 5.84
CA ASN A 214 -16.50 -13.99 7.20
C ASN A 214 -16.89 -12.93 8.24
N CYS A 215 -17.24 -11.70 7.83
CA CYS A 215 -17.79 -10.66 8.70
C CYS A 215 -19.23 -10.27 8.39
N ASN A 216 -19.97 -11.12 7.65
CA ASN A 216 -21.39 -10.92 7.31
C ASN A 216 -21.71 -9.56 6.66
N GLN A 217 -20.85 -9.12 5.74
CA GLN A 217 -21.10 -7.91 4.95
C GLN A 217 -22.36 -8.02 4.10
N THR A 218 -22.92 -6.86 3.75
CA THR A 218 -24.21 -6.75 3.06
C THR A 218 -24.04 -6.29 1.60
N PHE A 219 -25.17 -6.11 0.91
CA PHE A 219 -25.20 -5.80 -0.53
C PHE A 219 -24.36 -4.58 -0.97
N PRO A 220 -24.30 -3.44 -0.24
CA PRO A 220 -23.45 -2.31 -0.63
C PRO A 220 -21.97 -2.66 -0.72
N TYR A 221 -21.46 -3.52 0.17
CA TYR A 221 -20.07 -3.99 0.13
C TYR A 221 -19.79 -4.77 -1.16
N TYR A 222 -20.62 -5.77 -1.48
CA TYR A 222 -20.42 -6.58 -2.68
C TYR A 222 -20.61 -5.80 -3.97
N SER A 223 -21.49 -4.77 -3.96
CA SER A 223 -21.63 -3.83 -5.07
C SER A 223 -20.34 -3.03 -5.30
N ALA A 224 -19.67 -2.59 -4.23
CA ALA A 224 -18.37 -1.94 -4.32
C ALA A 224 -17.28 -2.90 -4.83
N VAL A 225 -17.27 -4.17 -4.38
CA VAL A 225 -16.34 -5.20 -4.89
C VAL A 225 -16.55 -5.42 -6.40
N ALA A 226 -17.80 -5.50 -6.87
CA ALA A 226 -18.10 -5.61 -8.30
C ALA A 226 -17.64 -4.38 -9.09
N ALA A 227 -17.87 -3.16 -8.57
CA ALA A 227 -17.41 -1.93 -9.19
C ALA A 227 -15.87 -1.85 -9.27
N ILE A 228 -15.17 -2.33 -8.24
CA ILE A 228 -13.70 -2.46 -8.24
C ILE A 228 -13.26 -3.44 -9.32
N GLY A 229 -13.93 -4.60 -9.45
CA GLY A 229 -13.63 -5.56 -10.50
C GLY A 229 -13.76 -4.96 -11.90
N ALA A 230 -14.84 -4.22 -12.16
CA ALA A 230 -15.03 -3.50 -13.42
C ALA A 230 -13.95 -2.43 -13.66
N HIS A 231 -13.59 -1.68 -12.61
CA HIS A 231 -12.54 -0.66 -12.68
C HIS A 231 -11.17 -1.27 -13.01
N LEU A 232 -10.79 -2.36 -12.33
CA LEU A 232 -9.52 -3.07 -12.57
C LEU A 232 -9.49 -3.72 -13.95
N ALA A 233 -10.58 -4.35 -14.39
CA ALA A 233 -10.69 -4.93 -15.72
C ALA A 233 -10.50 -3.87 -16.81
N HIS A 234 -11.19 -2.72 -16.69
CA HIS A 234 -11.01 -1.60 -17.61
C HIS A 234 -9.58 -1.03 -17.57
N GLN A 235 -9.01 -0.89 -16.37
CA GLN A 235 -7.64 -0.43 -16.17
C GLN A 235 -6.63 -1.32 -16.89
N ILE A 236 -6.72 -2.65 -16.71
CA ILE A 236 -5.81 -3.63 -17.31
C ILE A 236 -6.02 -3.73 -18.82
N TYR A 237 -7.27 -3.72 -19.30
CA TYR A 237 -7.58 -3.78 -20.72
C TYR A 237 -6.95 -2.61 -21.48
N THR A 238 -7.14 -1.39 -20.97
CA THR A 238 -6.67 -0.15 -21.61
C THR A 238 -5.21 0.21 -21.32
N LEU A 239 -4.54 -0.52 -20.43
CA LEU A 239 -3.15 -0.24 -20.04
C LEU A 239 -2.19 -0.34 -21.23
N ASP A 240 -1.35 0.67 -21.42
CA ASP A 240 -0.18 0.63 -22.29
C ASP A 240 1.09 0.63 -21.43
N ILE A 241 1.77 -0.52 -21.36
CA ILE A 241 2.94 -0.72 -20.49
C ILE A 241 4.19 0.01 -21.00
N ASP A 242 4.22 0.41 -22.28
CA ASP A 242 5.37 1.11 -22.87
C ASP A 242 5.18 2.64 -22.85
N LYS A 243 4.06 3.12 -22.31
CA LYS A 243 3.75 4.55 -22.15
C LYS A 243 3.77 4.96 -20.67
N PRO A 244 4.89 5.53 -20.16
CA PRO A 244 5.02 5.90 -18.74
C PRO A 244 3.90 6.80 -18.20
N GLU A 245 3.39 7.73 -19.02
CA GLU A 245 2.27 8.58 -18.62
C GLU A 245 0.96 7.82 -18.37
N ASP A 246 0.69 6.76 -19.15
CA ASP A 246 -0.48 5.92 -18.94
C ASP A 246 -0.32 5.09 -17.67
N CYS A 247 0.84 4.47 -17.47
CA CYS A 247 1.20 3.78 -16.23
C CYS A 247 1.02 4.68 -14.99
N TRP A 248 1.43 5.95 -15.06
CA TRP A 248 1.23 6.90 -13.97
C TRP A 248 -0.24 7.20 -13.71
N LYS A 249 -1.02 7.45 -14.75
CA LYS A 249 -2.47 7.69 -14.63
C LYS A 249 -3.18 6.49 -14.02
N LYS A 250 -2.86 5.26 -14.45
CA LYS A 250 -3.42 4.03 -13.89
C LYS A 250 -3.01 3.82 -12.44
N PHE A 251 -1.73 3.99 -12.10
CA PHE A 251 -1.25 3.94 -10.72
C PHE A 251 -2.00 4.95 -9.82
N ALA A 252 -2.07 6.22 -10.22
CA ALA A 252 -2.75 7.25 -9.46
C ALA A 252 -4.25 6.98 -9.30
N SER A 253 -4.89 6.38 -10.32
CA SER A 253 -6.31 6.02 -10.29
C SER A 253 -6.65 4.97 -9.23
N ASN A 254 -5.67 4.17 -8.77
CA ASN A 254 -5.90 3.15 -7.75
C ASN A 254 -6.37 3.73 -6.41
N ARG A 255 -6.09 4.99 -6.08
CA ARG A 255 -6.75 5.65 -4.93
C ARG A 255 -8.27 5.45 -4.94
N THR A 256 -8.88 5.46 -6.12
CA THR A 256 -10.32 5.23 -6.32
C THR A 256 -10.75 3.84 -5.86
N VAL A 257 -9.96 2.80 -6.12
CA VAL A 257 -10.24 1.43 -5.68
C VAL A 257 -10.42 1.39 -4.16
N GLY A 258 -9.50 1.99 -3.42
CA GLY A 258 -9.61 1.97 -1.98
C GLY A 258 -10.66 2.89 -1.39
N VAL A 259 -10.96 4.01 -2.04
CA VAL A 259 -12.11 4.84 -1.64
C VAL A 259 -13.43 4.11 -1.88
N LEU A 260 -13.59 3.45 -3.05
CA LEU A 260 -14.78 2.67 -3.37
C LEU A 260 -15.02 1.55 -2.36
N LEU A 261 -13.97 0.79 -2.01
CA LEU A 261 -14.08 -0.29 -1.03
C LEU A 261 -14.46 0.27 0.34
N PHE A 262 -13.83 1.36 0.78
CA PHE A 262 -14.13 1.98 2.08
C PHE A 262 -15.59 2.46 2.15
N ILE A 263 -16.09 3.11 1.09
CA ILE A 263 -17.50 3.53 1.02
C ILE A 263 -18.43 2.31 1.06
N GLY A 264 -18.12 1.25 0.32
CA GLY A 264 -18.89 0.00 0.34
C GLY A 264 -18.94 -0.65 1.72
N ILE A 265 -17.82 -0.62 2.47
CA ILE A 265 -17.75 -1.11 3.86
C ILE A 265 -18.62 -0.27 4.78
N VAL A 266 -18.50 1.06 4.72
CA VAL A 266 -19.28 1.96 5.57
C VAL A 266 -20.78 1.81 5.30
N LEU A 267 -21.19 1.81 4.02
CA LEU A 267 -22.59 1.59 3.64
C LEU A 267 -23.07 0.17 3.93
N GLY A 268 -22.17 -0.82 3.92
CA GLY A 268 -22.52 -2.21 4.22
C GLY A 268 -22.76 -2.45 5.71
N ASN A 269 -22.15 -1.63 6.57
CA ASN A 269 -22.31 -1.68 8.02
C ASN A 269 -23.53 -0.90 8.55
N LEU A 270 -23.98 0.12 7.82
CA LEU A 270 -25.13 0.97 8.20
C LEU A 270 -26.46 0.34 7.75
#